data_AF-A0A8T4VQN3-F1
#
_entry.id   AF-A0A8T4VQN3-F1
#
_cell.length_a   1.000
_cell.length_b   1.000
_cell.length_c   1.000
_cell.angle_alpha   90.00
_cell.angle_beta   90.00
_cell.angle_gamma   90.00
#
_symmetry.space_group_name_H-M   'P 1'
#
loop_
_entity.id
_entity.type
_entity.pdbx_description
1 polymer ?
#
loop_
_entity_poly.entity_id
_entity_poly.type
_entity_poly.pdbx_seq_one_letter_code
_entity_poly.pdbx_strand_id
1 'polypeptide(L)'
;MSSTDSTVTGDNGGSKNLLRRRIVQVFGGLGVVSFAGALLAPLKNLGIASGSSDSALPGQELILAEEYTPDGGTTTFETGANVTEDMLSTPGSTLAYPSNHVEENDYLVRVHRLPPNQIGGPTIEEMTANGYVAYSAVCTHLGCTVEWKTDETTPTGTPTDLCNCHGSQFDPYQGAEVVHPPADRALPQIGIELGNEGTLQLSSDFEERVGP
;
A
#
# COMPACT_ATOMS: atom_id res chain seq x y z
N MET A 1 -18.86 -69.91 -7.84
CA MET A 1 -17.60 -70.56 -8.26
C MET A 1 -16.50 -69.54 -8.00
N SER A 2 -15.83 -69.61 -6.86
CA SER A 2 -14.60 -70.39 -6.59
C SER A 2 -13.36 -69.69 -7.21
N SER A 3 -12.26 -69.41 -6.50
CA SER A 3 -11.77 -69.98 -5.22
C SER A 3 -11.03 -68.99 -4.32
N THR A 4 -10.82 -69.38 -3.06
CA THR A 4 -10.02 -68.74 -2.00
C THR A 4 -8.54 -69.21 -1.95
N ASP A 5 -7.79 -68.68 -0.95
CA ASP A 5 -6.59 -69.22 -0.25
C ASP A 5 -5.19 -69.13 -0.92
N SER A 6 -4.06 -69.17 -0.18
CA SER A 6 -3.81 -69.38 1.29
C SER A 6 -2.67 -68.46 1.85
N THR A 7 -2.66 -68.02 3.12
CA THR A 7 -2.13 -68.67 4.36
C THR A 7 -0.59 -68.89 4.38
N VAL A 8 0.20 -68.01 4.99
CA VAL A 8 0.86 -68.08 6.35
C VAL A 8 1.89 -69.21 6.58
N THR A 9 3.10 -68.83 7.01
CA THR A 9 4.05 -69.43 8.01
C THR A 9 5.47 -68.89 7.75
N GLY A 10 6.42 -68.80 8.68
CA GLY A 10 6.43 -69.09 10.12
C GLY A 10 7.76 -68.63 10.77
N ASP A 11 7.76 -68.43 12.08
CA ASP A 11 8.88 -68.01 12.92
C ASP A 11 9.82 -69.20 13.30
N ASN A 12 11.14 -68.97 13.46
CA ASN A 12 11.91 -69.30 14.68
C ASN A 12 13.45 -69.11 14.60
N GLY A 13 13.97 -68.27 15.49
CA GLY A 13 14.89 -68.69 16.56
C GLY A 13 16.28 -69.27 16.26
N GLY A 14 17.33 -68.53 16.66
CA GLY A 14 18.61 -69.08 17.11
C GLY A 14 19.82 -68.18 16.82
N SER A 15 20.89 -68.09 17.61
CA SER A 15 21.20 -68.56 18.97
C SER A 15 22.72 -68.34 19.16
N LYS A 16 23.13 -67.68 20.26
CA LYS A 16 24.45 -67.78 20.95
C LYS A 16 25.70 -67.07 20.38
N ASN A 17 26.18 -66.17 21.23
CA ASN A 17 27.55 -66.07 21.78
C ASN A 17 28.73 -65.55 20.94
N LEU A 18 29.19 -64.37 21.37
CA LEU A 18 30.56 -64.08 21.87
C LEU A 18 31.76 -64.64 21.09
N LEU A 19 32.63 -63.78 20.55
CA LEU A 19 34.10 -63.92 20.71
C LEU A 19 34.90 -62.63 20.38
N ARG A 20 35.90 -62.33 21.23
CA ARG A 20 37.19 -61.64 20.94
C ARG A 20 37.24 -60.15 20.47
N ARG A 21 37.26 -59.27 21.47
CA ARG A 21 38.42 -58.44 21.89
C ARG A 21 39.36 -57.84 20.81
N ARG A 22 39.25 -56.51 20.64
CA ARG A 22 40.29 -55.50 20.28
C ARG A 22 41.30 -55.81 19.14
N ILE A 23 41.17 -55.08 18.04
CA ILE A 23 42.31 -54.36 17.42
C ILE A 23 41.87 -52.90 17.21
N VAL A 24 42.70 -51.96 17.66
CA VAL A 24 42.59 -50.54 17.33
C VAL A 24 43.54 -50.29 16.16
N GLN A 25 43.02 -49.83 15.03
CA GLN A 25 43.82 -49.20 13.97
C GLN A 25 43.22 -47.83 13.67
N VAL A 26 44.12 -46.88 13.45
CA VAL A 26 43.89 -45.43 13.56
C VAL A 26 44.18 -44.79 12.20
N PHE A 27 43.21 -43.98 11.75
CA PHE A 27 43.22 -43.02 10.64
C PHE A 27 43.84 -43.42 9.27
N GLY A 28 43.01 -43.35 8.23
CA GLY A 28 43.48 -43.30 6.84
C GLY A 28 42.36 -43.14 5.82
N GLY A 29 42.15 -41.91 5.32
CA GLY A 29 41.60 -41.67 3.98
C GLY A 29 40.11 -41.31 3.85
N LEU A 30 39.87 -40.04 3.54
CA LEU A 30 38.84 -39.44 2.67
C LEU A 30 37.46 -40.14 2.50
N GLY A 31 36.39 -39.35 2.71
CA GLY A 31 35.40 -39.22 1.63
C GLY A 31 33.94 -39.61 1.89
N VAL A 32 33.30 -39.15 2.97
CA VAL A 32 31.83 -38.99 2.98
C VAL A 32 31.46 -37.67 3.67
N VAL A 33 31.19 -36.62 2.89
CA VAL A 33 30.55 -35.40 3.41
C VAL A 33 29.05 -35.69 3.55
N SER A 34 28.63 -36.09 4.75
CA SER A 34 27.21 -36.29 5.03
C SER A 34 26.49 -34.94 5.07
N PHE A 35 25.48 -34.79 4.21
CA PHE A 35 24.74 -33.55 3.98
C PHE A 35 23.80 -33.23 5.16
N ALA A 36 24.36 -32.70 6.24
CA ALA A 36 23.62 -32.30 7.45
C ALA A 36 23.56 -30.77 7.58
N GLY A 37 22.79 -30.12 6.71
CA GLY A 37 22.66 -28.65 6.72
C GLY A 37 21.78 -28.09 5.61
N ALA A 38 20.45 -28.22 5.72
CA ALA A 38 19.50 -27.62 4.79
C ALA A 38 18.08 -27.35 5.36
N LEU A 39 17.89 -27.28 6.68
CA LEU A 39 16.58 -27.00 7.31
C LEU A 39 16.62 -25.89 8.38
N LEU A 40 17.48 -24.90 8.18
CA LEU A 40 17.39 -23.59 8.84
C LEU A 40 17.54 -22.48 7.78
N ALA A 41 16.63 -22.50 6.80
CA ALA A 41 16.38 -21.30 6.01
C ALA A 41 15.81 -20.21 6.94
N PRO A 42 16.26 -18.95 6.85
CA PRO A 42 15.79 -17.92 7.75
C PRO A 42 14.32 -17.62 7.48
N LEU A 43 13.52 -17.47 8.54
CA LEU A 43 12.13 -17.00 8.53
C LEU A 43 12.01 -15.51 8.15
N LYS A 44 12.82 -15.04 7.20
CA LYS A 44 12.86 -13.64 6.70
C LYS A 44 11.91 -13.36 5.54
N ASN A 45 11.26 -14.38 4.98
CA ASN A 45 10.36 -14.25 3.84
C ASN A 45 8.90 -14.61 4.16
N LEU A 46 8.58 -14.77 5.46
CA LEU A 46 7.23 -14.62 5.97
C LEU A 46 7.12 -13.17 6.41
N GLY A 47 6.30 -12.39 5.72
CA GLY A 47 6.06 -10.97 6.00
C GLY A 47 5.27 -10.75 7.29
N ILE A 48 5.81 -11.17 8.43
CA ILE A 48 5.44 -10.59 9.71
C ILE A 48 6.21 -9.29 9.79
N ALA A 49 5.53 -8.19 9.45
CA ALA A 49 6.00 -6.85 9.75
C ALA A 49 6.16 -6.73 11.27
N SER A 50 7.38 -6.98 11.73
CA SER A 50 7.83 -6.56 13.05
C SER A 50 7.72 -5.05 13.05
N GLY A 51 6.76 -4.50 13.80
CA GLY A 51 6.51 -3.07 13.84
C GLY A 51 7.81 -2.29 14.03
N SER A 52 8.25 -1.65 12.95
CA SER A 52 9.16 -0.54 13.02
C SER A 52 8.47 0.58 13.79
N SER A 53 9.26 1.52 14.30
CA SER A 53 8.76 2.87 14.54
C SER A 53 8.50 3.52 13.17
N ASP A 54 7.49 3.04 12.46
CA ASP A 54 7.08 3.61 11.18
C ASP A 54 6.67 5.07 11.41
N SER A 55 7.17 5.93 10.53
CA SER A 55 7.20 7.38 10.73
C SER A 55 5.77 7.92 10.76
N ALA A 56 5.24 8.16 11.96
CA ALA A 56 3.84 8.54 12.16
C ALA A 56 3.41 9.67 11.21
N LEU A 57 2.33 9.42 10.45
CA LEU A 57 1.81 10.37 9.48
C LEU A 57 1.31 11.70 10.09
N PRO A 58 0.61 11.72 11.26
CA PRO A 58 0.12 12.97 11.82
C PRO A 58 1.24 13.98 12.13
N GLY A 59 1.06 15.21 11.67
CA GLY A 59 2.03 16.31 11.75
C GLY A 59 3.02 16.38 10.58
N GLN A 60 2.97 15.45 9.61
CA GLN A 60 3.85 15.48 8.44
C GLN A 60 3.33 16.45 7.38
N GLU A 61 4.16 17.43 7.03
CA GLU A 61 3.87 18.37 5.93
C GLU A 61 3.77 17.63 4.59
N LEU A 62 2.81 18.05 3.77
CA LEU A 62 2.61 17.58 2.41
C LEU A 62 3.49 18.37 1.44
N ILE A 63 4.23 17.65 0.61
CA ILE A 63 5.10 18.21 -0.43
C ILE A 63 4.66 17.73 -1.81
N LEU A 64 4.78 18.60 -2.81
CA LEU A 64 4.42 18.30 -4.20
C LEU A 64 5.14 17.06 -4.73
N ALA A 65 4.39 16.13 -5.30
CA ALA A 65 4.95 14.93 -5.96
C ALA A 65 5.37 15.19 -7.42
N GLU A 66 4.87 16.28 -8.02
CA GLU A 66 5.13 16.71 -9.39
C GLU A 66 5.22 18.24 -9.47
N GLU A 67 5.79 18.79 -10.54
CA GLU A 67 5.79 20.24 -10.77
C GLU A 67 4.34 20.74 -10.90
N TYR A 68 3.98 21.77 -10.13
CA TYR A 68 2.62 22.32 -10.12
C TYR A 68 2.61 23.76 -10.62
N THR A 69 1.68 24.10 -11.52
CA THR A 69 1.43 25.47 -11.95
C THR A 69 -0.07 25.75 -11.79
N PRO A 70 -0.49 26.73 -10.97
CA PRO A 70 -1.91 27.04 -10.78
C PRO A 70 -2.57 27.48 -12.10
N ASP A 71 -3.87 27.20 -12.25
CA ASP A 71 -4.64 27.61 -13.43
C ASP A 71 -4.58 29.13 -13.65
N GLY A 72 -4.09 29.54 -14.82
CA GLY A 72 -3.88 30.96 -15.16
C GLY A 72 -2.70 31.64 -14.45
N GLY A 73 -1.94 30.89 -13.63
CA GLY A 73 -0.71 31.34 -13.00
C GLY A 73 0.49 31.36 -13.95
N THR A 74 1.55 32.06 -13.54
CA THR A 74 2.86 32.09 -14.23
C THR A 74 4.00 31.55 -13.38
N THR A 75 3.72 31.11 -12.15
CA THR A 75 4.69 30.56 -11.22
C THR A 75 4.50 29.05 -11.18
N THR A 76 5.55 28.33 -11.55
CA THR A 76 5.65 26.88 -11.35
C THR A 76 6.32 26.62 -10.02
N PHE A 77 5.77 25.70 -9.25
CA PHE A 77 6.32 25.19 -8.01
C PHE A 77 7.00 23.85 -8.31
N GLU A 78 8.24 23.71 -7.87
CA GLU A 78 9.07 22.53 -8.09
C GLU A 78 8.56 21.32 -7.28
N THR A 79 8.81 20.10 -7.77
CA THR A 79 8.62 18.87 -6.99
C THR A 79 9.34 18.98 -5.64
N GLY A 80 8.65 18.59 -4.57
CA GLY A 80 9.15 18.66 -3.19
C GLY A 80 8.95 19.99 -2.48
N ALA A 81 8.33 21.01 -3.10
CA ALA A 81 7.88 22.20 -2.39
C ALA A 81 6.66 21.89 -1.49
N ASN A 82 6.58 22.50 -0.31
CA ASN A 82 5.43 22.37 0.59
C ASN A 82 4.15 22.88 -0.08
N VAL A 83 3.05 22.13 0.08
CA VAL A 83 1.71 22.56 -0.35
C VAL A 83 1.15 23.53 0.69
N THR A 84 0.70 24.71 0.24
CA THR A 84 0.17 25.78 1.11
C THR A 84 -1.30 26.12 0.80
N GLU A 85 -1.99 26.74 1.76
CA GLU A 85 -3.41 27.13 1.68
C GLU A 85 -3.75 28.07 0.51
N ASP A 86 -2.76 28.77 -0.05
CA ASP A 86 -2.90 29.73 -1.14
C ASP A 86 -2.42 29.21 -2.50
N MET A 87 -1.86 27.98 -2.55
CA MET A 87 -1.26 27.43 -3.77
C MET A 87 -2.31 26.99 -4.81
N LEU A 88 -3.45 26.43 -4.39
CA LEU A 88 -4.42 25.81 -5.30
C LEU A 88 -5.56 26.76 -5.69
N SER A 89 -5.94 26.72 -6.98
CA SER A 89 -7.20 27.29 -7.47
C SER A 89 -8.41 26.66 -6.77
N THR A 90 -9.58 27.33 -6.81
CA THR A 90 -10.85 26.77 -6.29
C THR A 90 -11.90 26.73 -7.41
N PRO A 91 -12.28 25.55 -7.94
CA PRO A 91 -11.71 24.23 -7.63
C PRO A 91 -10.30 24.05 -8.18
N GLY A 92 -9.52 23.15 -7.59
CA GLY A 92 -8.15 22.83 -8.01
C GLY A 92 -7.62 21.57 -7.33
N SER A 93 -6.53 20.99 -7.84
CA SER A 93 -5.96 19.73 -7.33
C SER A 93 -4.45 19.65 -7.57
N THR A 94 -3.73 18.90 -6.74
CA THR A 94 -2.32 18.54 -6.94
C THR A 94 -1.99 17.16 -6.36
N LEU A 95 -0.90 16.52 -6.81
CA LEU A 95 -0.34 15.35 -6.13
C LEU A 95 0.64 15.76 -5.04
N ALA A 96 0.62 15.06 -3.92
CA ALA A 96 1.57 15.22 -2.84
C ALA A 96 1.97 13.89 -2.20
N TYR A 97 3.14 13.91 -1.54
CA TYR A 97 3.55 12.92 -0.54
C TYR A 97 3.63 13.60 0.82
N PRO A 98 3.43 12.89 1.94
CA PRO A 98 3.96 13.37 3.21
C PRO A 98 5.50 13.34 3.14
N SER A 99 6.12 14.37 3.71
CA SER A 99 7.58 14.65 3.63
C SER A 99 8.51 13.53 4.12
N ASN A 100 7.99 12.49 4.77
CA ASN A 100 8.70 11.30 5.25
C ASN A 100 8.51 10.03 4.40
N HIS A 101 7.58 10.01 3.44
CA HIS A 101 7.30 8.88 2.55
C HIS A 101 7.24 9.32 1.07
N VAL A 102 8.33 9.92 0.61
CA VAL A 102 8.48 10.44 -0.76
C VAL A 102 8.77 9.29 -1.74
N GLU A 103 8.12 9.29 -2.90
CA GLU A 103 8.16 8.19 -3.90
C GLU A 103 7.57 6.84 -3.43
N GLU A 104 6.92 6.80 -2.26
CA GLU A 104 6.21 5.62 -1.76
C GLU A 104 4.74 5.65 -2.18
N ASN A 105 4.38 4.86 -3.19
CA ASN A 105 3.06 4.90 -3.82
C ASN A 105 1.87 4.76 -2.85
N ASP A 106 2.00 3.97 -1.78
CA ASP A 106 0.94 3.76 -0.79
C ASP A 106 0.61 5.04 0.02
N TYR A 107 1.49 6.04 0.01
CA TYR A 107 1.31 7.35 0.64
C TYR A 107 1.12 8.50 -0.38
N LEU A 108 0.99 8.19 -1.68
CA LEU A 108 0.68 9.20 -2.68
C LEU A 108 -0.77 9.67 -2.51
N VAL A 109 -0.95 10.96 -2.22
CA VAL A 109 -2.25 11.58 -2.01
C VAL A 109 -2.55 12.59 -3.11
N ARG A 110 -3.84 12.72 -3.45
CA ARG A 110 -4.34 13.81 -4.27
C ARG A 110 -5.05 14.80 -3.36
N VAL A 111 -4.50 16.01 -3.29
CA VAL A 111 -4.99 17.12 -2.46
C VAL A 111 -5.88 17.98 -3.32
N HIS A 112 -7.13 18.13 -2.92
CA HIS A 112 -8.13 18.93 -3.61
C HIS A 112 -8.46 20.18 -2.84
N ARG A 113 -8.60 21.29 -3.55
CA ARG A 113 -9.16 22.55 -3.05
C ARG A 113 -10.54 22.73 -3.67
N LEU A 114 -11.59 22.55 -2.88
CA LEU A 114 -12.99 22.60 -3.33
C LEU A 114 -13.72 23.77 -2.65
N PRO A 115 -14.82 24.28 -3.24
CA PRO A 115 -15.70 25.21 -2.53
C PRO A 115 -16.23 24.54 -1.25
N PRO A 116 -16.04 25.11 -0.04
CA PRO A 116 -16.37 24.42 1.21
C PRO A 116 -17.84 23.98 1.32
N ASN A 117 -18.75 24.72 0.66
CA ASN A 117 -20.18 24.43 0.62
C ASN A 117 -20.58 23.39 -0.45
N GLN A 118 -19.62 22.76 -1.12
CA GLN A 118 -19.81 21.68 -2.09
C GLN A 118 -19.15 20.36 -1.66
N ILE A 119 -18.33 20.37 -0.59
CA ILE A 119 -17.89 19.14 0.06
C ILE A 119 -19.10 18.54 0.78
N GLY A 120 -19.40 17.27 0.50
CA GLY A 120 -20.53 16.57 1.10
C GLY A 120 -20.19 15.12 1.46
N GLY A 121 -21.11 14.47 2.17
CA GLY A 121 -20.96 13.07 2.58
C GLY A 121 -20.77 12.12 1.38
N PRO A 122 -20.02 11.01 1.53
CA PRO A 122 -19.50 10.47 2.78
C PRO A 122 -18.16 11.07 3.27
N THR A 123 -17.68 12.20 2.72
CA THR A 123 -16.50 12.91 3.25
C THR A 123 -16.60 13.15 4.76
N ILE A 124 -15.56 12.79 5.51
CA ILE A 124 -15.42 13.06 6.94
C ILE A 124 -14.99 14.53 7.09
N GLU A 125 -15.89 15.39 7.56
CA GLU A 125 -15.67 16.85 7.64
C GLU A 125 -14.51 17.21 8.58
N GLU A 126 -14.33 16.47 9.68
CA GLU A 126 -13.24 16.64 10.65
C GLU A 126 -11.84 16.34 10.07
N MET A 127 -11.79 15.67 8.91
CA MET A 127 -10.56 15.35 8.16
C MET A 127 -10.32 16.34 7.01
N THR A 128 -11.03 17.47 6.96
CA THR A 128 -10.89 18.55 5.98
C THR A 128 -10.32 19.84 6.58
N ALA A 129 -9.75 20.71 5.75
CA ALA A 129 -9.13 21.96 6.19
C ALA A 129 -9.56 23.16 5.33
N ASN A 130 -10.45 24.02 5.82
CA ASN A 130 -10.90 25.26 5.15
C ASN A 130 -11.43 25.11 3.69
N GLY A 131 -11.84 23.91 3.26
CA GLY A 131 -12.18 23.59 1.86
C GLY A 131 -11.13 22.74 1.13
N TYR A 132 -10.04 22.38 1.79
CA TYR A 132 -9.16 21.31 1.35
C TYR A 132 -9.67 19.94 1.83
N VAL A 133 -9.55 18.94 0.97
CA VAL A 133 -9.74 17.51 1.29
C VAL A 133 -8.66 16.69 0.57
N ALA A 134 -8.22 15.58 1.16
CA ALA A 134 -7.24 14.69 0.55
C ALA A 134 -7.74 13.25 0.53
N TYR A 135 -7.49 12.57 -0.58
CA TYR A 135 -7.72 11.14 -0.75
C TYR A 135 -6.46 10.47 -1.28
N SER A 136 -6.36 9.15 -1.15
CA SER A 136 -5.30 8.39 -1.83
C SER A 136 -5.39 8.62 -3.34
N ALA A 137 -4.26 8.91 -3.98
CA ALA A 137 -4.20 8.98 -5.44
C ALA A 137 -4.17 7.58 -6.10
N VAL A 138 -4.19 6.50 -5.33
CA VAL A 138 -4.02 5.12 -5.81
C VAL A 138 -5.38 4.47 -6.06
N CYS A 139 -5.70 4.23 -7.33
CA CYS A 139 -6.97 3.64 -7.75
C CYS A 139 -7.22 2.26 -7.11
N THR A 140 -8.36 2.13 -6.42
CA THR A 140 -8.83 0.92 -5.72
C THR A 140 -9.15 -0.27 -6.62
N HIS A 141 -9.06 -0.14 -7.95
CA HIS A 141 -9.24 -1.25 -8.88
C HIS A 141 -7.96 -2.09 -9.07
N LEU A 142 -6.85 -1.44 -9.49
CA LEU A 142 -5.58 -2.11 -9.83
C LEU A 142 -4.33 -1.26 -9.52
N GLY A 143 -4.44 -0.22 -8.70
CA GLY A 143 -3.29 0.52 -8.17
C GLY A 143 -2.68 1.61 -9.08
N CYS A 144 -3.29 1.92 -10.23
CA CYS A 144 -2.85 3.06 -11.05
C CYS A 144 -3.12 4.40 -10.34
N THR A 145 -2.23 5.38 -10.51
CA THR A 145 -2.47 6.76 -10.06
C THR A 145 -3.68 7.38 -10.77
N VAL A 146 -4.46 8.20 -10.06
CA VAL A 146 -5.58 8.98 -10.61
C VAL A 146 -5.17 10.42 -10.94
N GLU A 147 -5.76 10.96 -12.01
CA GLU A 147 -5.50 12.31 -12.52
C GLU A 147 -6.73 13.20 -12.39
N TRP A 148 -6.51 14.47 -12.07
CA TRP A 148 -7.57 15.46 -11.93
C TRP A 148 -8.15 15.84 -13.31
N LYS A 149 -9.43 15.55 -13.53
CA LYS A 149 -10.14 15.79 -14.79
C LYS A 149 -11.18 16.90 -14.61
N THR A 150 -10.85 18.11 -15.08
CA THR A 150 -11.64 19.35 -14.93
C THR A 150 -12.78 19.56 -15.94
N ASP A 151 -13.13 18.52 -16.69
CA ASP A 151 -14.03 18.62 -17.85
C ASP A 151 -15.50 18.63 -17.42
N GLU A 152 -16.33 19.53 -17.97
CA GLU A 152 -17.77 19.55 -17.67
C GLU A 152 -18.52 18.30 -18.20
N THR A 153 -17.87 17.45 -19.00
CA THR A 153 -18.43 16.18 -19.51
C THR A 153 -18.18 14.96 -18.61
N THR A 154 -17.66 15.14 -17.39
CA THR A 154 -17.58 14.09 -16.37
C THR A 154 -18.97 13.52 -15.98
N PRO A 155 -19.05 12.32 -15.40
CA PRO A 155 -20.33 11.71 -14.97
C PRO A 155 -21.16 12.55 -14.01
N THR A 156 -20.53 13.45 -13.25
CA THR A 156 -21.14 14.31 -12.22
C THR A 156 -21.43 15.73 -12.70
N GLY A 157 -20.85 16.16 -13.82
CA GLY A 157 -20.81 17.58 -14.22
C GLY A 157 -19.88 18.45 -13.35
N THR A 158 -19.11 17.83 -12.47
CA THR A 158 -18.03 18.45 -11.67
C THR A 158 -16.70 17.78 -11.99
N PRO A 159 -15.55 18.42 -11.75
CA PRO A 159 -14.26 17.76 -11.87
C PRO A 159 -14.18 16.44 -11.06
N THR A 160 -13.54 15.42 -11.60
CA THR A 160 -13.39 14.09 -10.97
C THR A 160 -11.96 13.59 -11.03
N ASP A 161 -11.63 12.59 -10.21
CA ASP A 161 -10.37 11.87 -10.30
C ASP A 161 -10.51 10.69 -11.27
N LEU A 162 -9.78 10.74 -12.39
CA LEU A 162 -9.82 9.78 -13.48
C LEU A 162 -8.65 8.79 -13.41
N CYS A 163 -8.96 7.49 -13.40
CA CYS A 163 -7.99 6.42 -13.58
C CYS A 163 -7.86 6.07 -15.08
N ASN A 164 -6.83 6.61 -15.74
CA ASN A 164 -6.58 6.40 -17.18
C ASN A 164 -6.36 4.94 -17.60
N CYS A 165 -6.05 4.02 -16.68
CA CYS A 165 -5.85 2.61 -17.00
C CYS A 165 -7.13 1.88 -17.48
N HIS A 166 -8.29 2.19 -16.88
CA HIS A 166 -9.56 1.48 -17.15
C HIS A 166 -10.80 2.39 -17.15
N GLY A 167 -10.63 3.70 -16.97
CA GLY A 167 -11.71 4.69 -17.00
C GLY A 167 -12.50 4.83 -15.70
N SER A 168 -12.07 4.23 -14.58
CA SER A 168 -12.71 4.48 -13.28
C SER A 168 -12.67 5.97 -12.96
N GLN A 169 -13.75 6.54 -12.45
CA GLN A 169 -13.82 7.94 -12.00
C GLN A 169 -14.38 8.01 -10.59
N PHE A 170 -13.79 8.88 -9.79
CA PHE A 170 -14.12 9.11 -8.38
C PHE A 170 -14.52 10.57 -8.18
N ASP A 171 -15.53 10.84 -7.36
CA ASP A 171 -16.03 12.20 -7.08
C ASP A 171 -15.49 12.75 -5.76
N PRO A 172 -14.43 13.59 -5.76
CA PRO A 172 -13.82 14.09 -4.53
C PRO A 172 -14.72 15.09 -3.78
N TYR A 173 -15.80 15.59 -4.40
CA TYR A 173 -16.81 16.39 -3.72
C TYR A 173 -17.71 15.53 -2.80
N GLN A 174 -17.80 14.22 -3.06
CA GLN A 174 -18.65 13.27 -2.35
C GLN A 174 -17.80 12.07 -1.88
N GLY A 175 -16.84 12.30 -0.98
CA GLY A 175 -16.05 11.24 -0.35
C GLY A 175 -15.18 10.39 -1.28
N ALA A 176 -14.85 10.88 -2.49
CA ALA A 176 -14.20 10.13 -3.57
C ALA A 176 -14.94 8.84 -3.96
N GLU A 177 -16.28 8.87 -3.87
CA GLU A 177 -17.16 7.77 -4.29
C GLU A 177 -17.02 7.43 -5.78
N VAL A 178 -17.25 6.15 -6.13
CA VAL A 178 -17.11 5.68 -7.51
C VAL A 178 -18.29 6.14 -8.36
N VAL A 179 -18.03 7.06 -9.29
CA VAL A 179 -19.02 7.56 -10.27
C VAL A 179 -18.86 6.94 -11.65
N HIS A 180 -17.75 6.26 -11.91
CA HIS A 180 -17.59 5.38 -13.07
C HIS A 180 -16.80 4.11 -12.68
N PRO A 181 -17.32 2.89 -12.93
CA PRO A 181 -16.60 1.61 -12.71
C PRO A 181 -15.43 1.43 -13.70
N PRO A 182 -14.50 0.45 -13.57
CA PRO A 182 -14.57 -0.82 -12.84
C PRO A 182 -14.14 -0.82 -11.36
N ALA A 183 -13.72 0.31 -10.78
CA ALA A 183 -13.53 0.36 -9.33
C ALA A 183 -14.85 0.07 -8.58
N ASP A 184 -14.78 -0.47 -7.38
CA ASP A 184 -15.93 -0.84 -6.54
C ASP A 184 -15.88 -0.27 -5.11
N ARG A 185 -14.82 0.50 -4.79
CA ARG A 185 -14.64 1.24 -3.53
C ARG A 185 -14.17 2.67 -3.82
N ALA A 186 -14.60 3.61 -2.98
CA ALA A 186 -14.09 4.98 -2.95
C ALA A 186 -12.56 5.03 -2.74
N LEU A 187 -11.91 6.14 -3.10
CA LEU A 187 -10.51 6.36 -2.72
C LEU A 187 -10.46 6.67 -1.21
N PRO A 188 -9.62 5.99 -0.41
CA PRO A 188 -9.51 6.27 1.02
C PRO A 188 -9.21 7.74 1.31
N GLN A 189 -10.02 8.36 2.16
CA GLN A 189 -9.74 9.70 2.69
C GLN A 189 -8.58 9.64 3.68
N ILE A 190 -7.74 10.68 3.69
CA ILE A 190 -6.75 10.93 4.72
C ILE A 190 -6.97 12.31 5.32
N GLY A 191 -6.82 12.43 6.64
CA GLY A 191 -7.06 13.71 7.29
C GLY A 191 -5.93 14.68 7.07
N ILE A 192 -6.31 15.93 6.81
CA ILE A 192 -5.38 17.06 6.68
C ILE A 192 -5.80 18.20 7.62
N GLU A 193 -4.82 19.00 8.01
CA GLU A 193 -5.01 20.23 8.76
C GLU A 193 -4.03 21.32 8.27
N LEU A 194 -4.24 22.56 8.71
CA LEU A 194 -3.30 23.65 8.48
C LEU A 194 -2.24 23.67 9.57
N GLY A 195 -0.98 23.52 9.15
CA GLY A 195 0.21 23.63 9.98
C GLY A 195 0.67 25.07 10.18
N ASN A 196 1.98 25.21 10.40
CA ASN A 196 2.60 26.53 10.53
C ASN A 196 2.64 27.24 9.17
N GLU A 197 2.54 28.57 9.18
CA GLU A 197 2.68 29.41 7.97
C GLU A 197 1.71 29.07 6.81
N GLY A 198 0.66 28.29 7.08
CA GLY A 198 -0.34 27.85 6.09
C GLY A 198 0.05 26.62 5.28
N THR A 199 1.07 25.86 5.69
CA THR A 199 1.37 24.54 5.08
C THR A 199 0.24 23.55 5.36
N LEU A 200 -0.05 22.66 4.42
CA LEU A 200 -0.92 21.50 4.68
C LEU A 200 -0.09 20.37 5.28
N GLN A 201 -0.60 19.79 6.36
CA GLN A 201 -0.01 18.62 7.01
C GLN A 201 -1.08 17.55 7.24
N LEU A 202 -0.67 16.30 7.36
CA LEU A 202 -1.57 15.21 7.71
C LEU A 202 -2.01 15.33 9.18
N SER A 203 -3.30 15.12 9.46
CA SER A 203 -3.87 15.07 10.82
C SER A 203 -4.17 13.65 11.29
N SER A 204 -4.25 12.69 10.37
CA SER A 204 -4.53 11.27 10.62
C SER A 204 -3.94 10.37 9.53
N ASP A 205 -4.01 9.06 9.76
CA ASP A 205 -3.71 8.01 8.77
C ASP A 205 -4.97 7.69 7.94
N PHE A 206 -4.85 6.83 6.92
CA PHE A 206 -6.01 6.28 6.22
C PHE A 206 -6.81 5.34 7.13
N GLU A 207 -8.13 5.52 7.22
CA GLU A 207 -9.01 4.57 7.91
C GLU A 207 -9.33 3.33 7.05
N GLU A 208 -9.21 3.46 5.73
CA GLU A 208 -9.42 2.40 4.74
C GLU A 208 -8.13 2.00 4.02
N ARG A 209 -8.10 0.77 3.50
CA ARG A 209 -6.92 0.28 2.78
C ARG A 209 -6.78 0.93 1.40
N VAL A 210 -5.62 1.55 1.19
CA VAL A 210 -5.10 2.07 -0.07
C VAL A 210 -4.96 0.98 -1.14
N GLY A 211 -5.24 1.35 -2.40
CA GLY A 211 -5.02 0.50 -3.56
C GLY A 211 -5.96 -0.71 -3.66
N PRO A 212 -5.61 -1.70 -4.52
CA PRO A 212 -6.52 -2.76 -4.99
C PRO A 212 -6.75 -3.88 -3.99
#